data_AF-A0A3Q2Z2L9-F1
#
_entry.id   AF-A0A3Q2Z2L9-F1
#
_cell.length_a   1.000
_cell.length_b   1.000
_cell.length_c   1.000
_cell.angle_alpha   90.00
_cell.angle_beta   90.00
_cell.angle_gamma   90.00
#
_symmetry.space_group_name_H-M   'P 1'
#
loop_
_entity.id
_entity.type
_entity.pdbx_description
1 polymer ?
#
loop_
_entity_poly.entity_id
_entity_poly.type
_entity_poly.pdbx_seq_one_letter_code
_entity_poly.pdbx_strand_id
1 'polypeptide(L)'
;MSLELSDCTPKCRSLQHANEVVAAITSGSEGQLRAFLISHCHNAATLRDEFGRTALHLAASLGKKAILEWLLENKNADLTVKDKESGWTALHRSVFYGQIHCLLSLTKHGGVLSTQDKEGLSTLDLIMKDRPPHVTLKNADPTEVYTWGNNTNFSLGHGNQESRLHPELVDVFARTGVYIKQVVLCKFHSVFLSQKGQVFTCGHGQGGRLGHGDEQTYLVRLICVACLRTGWGWLVTPLLVY
;
A
#
# COMPACT_ATOMS: atom_id res chain seq x y z
N MET A 1 10.47 26.72 -39.38
CA MET A 1 9.96 25.59 -38.57
C MET A 1 11.06 24.54 -38.54
N SER A 2 12.05 24.74 -37.67
CA SER A 2 13.20 23.86 -37.49
C SER A 2 12.75 22.61 -36.74
N LEU A 3 12.83 21.46 -37.40
CA LEU A 3 12.66 20.16 -36.77
C LEU A 3 13.78 20.02 -35.73
N GLU A 4 13.44 20.08 -34.44
CA GLU A 4 14.37 19.75 -33.37
C GLU A 4 14.75 18.28 -33.51
N LEU A 5 15.91 18.05 -34.15
CA LEU A 5 16.59 16.77 -34.14
C LEU A 5 17.01 16.53 -32.68
N SER A 6 16.33 15.60 -32.02
CA SER A 6 16.79 15.04 -30.75
C SER A 6 18.30 14.72 -30.84
N ASP A 7 19.10 15.27 -29.92
CA ASP A 7 20.58 15.20 -29.90
C ASP A 7 21.15 13.79 -29.66
N CYS A 8 20.33 12.74 -29.76
CA CYS A 8 20.74 11.38 -29.43
C CYS A 8 20.11 10.33 -30.33
N THR A 9 20.78 9.18 -30.43
CA THR A 9 20.31 8.02 -31.19
C THR A 9 19.48 7.08 -30.31
N PRO A 10 18.74 6.12 -30.90
CA PRO A 10 18.07 5.06 -30.15
C PRO A 10 18.99 4.19 -29.28
N LYS A 11 20.32 4.29 -29.44
CA LYS A 11 21.33 3.59 -28.63
C LYS A 11 21.94 4.49 -27.54
N CYS A 12 21.33 5.63 -27.21
CA CYS A 12 21.84 6.55 -26.21
C CYS A 12 22.08 5.83 -24.86
N ARG A 13 23.24 6.11 -24.26
CA ARG A 13 23.66 5.68 -22.91
C ARG A 13 24.22 6.84 -22.08
N SER A 14 23.85 8.08 -22.43
CA SER A 14 24.36 9.28 -21.77
C SER A 14 23.85 9.34 -20.33
N LEU A 15 24.78 9.42 -19.38
CA LEU A 15 24.45 9.61 -17.97
C LEU A 15 23.81 10.98 -17.73
N GLN A 16 24.26 12.00 -18.46
CA GLN A 16 23.66 13.34 -18.41
C GLN A 16 22.18 13.31 -18.82
N HIS A 17 21.86 12.65 -19.93
CA HIS A 17 20.46 12.51 -20.36
C HIS A 17 19.64 11.71 -19.35
N ALA A 18 20.23 10.69 -18.70
CA ALA A 18 19.55 9.94 -17.65
C ALA A 18 19.20 10.87 -16.47
N ASN A 19 20.13 11.71 -16.03
CA ASN A 19 19.92 12.68 -14.95
C ASN A 19 18.88 13.75 -15.32
N GLU A 20 18.87 14.23 -16.56
CA GLU A 20 17.86 15.17 -17.05
C GLU A 20 16.47 14.54 -17.11
N VAL A 21 16.37 13.27 -17.53
CA VAL A 21 15.13 12.47 -17.47
C VAL A 21 14.65 12.32 -16.02
N VAL A 22 15.55 12.08 -15.07
CA VAL A 22 15.23 12.00 -13.64
C VAL A 22 14.68 13.32 -13.12
N ALA A 23 15.37 14.42 -13.41
CA ALA A 23 14.99 15.76 -12.99
C ALA A 23 13.61 16.14 -13.56
N ALA A 24 13.37 15.84 -14.84
CA ALA A 24 12.07 16.02 -15.46
C ALA A 24 11.01 15.25 -14.67
N ILE A 25 11.12 13.93 -14.56
CA ILE A 25 10.10 13.07 -13.91
C ILE A 25 9.74 13.54 -12.49
N THR A 26 10.70 14.14 -11.79
CA THR A 26 10.53 14.67 -10.42
C THR A 26 9.77 16.00 -10.36
N SER A 27 9.96 16.89 -11.34
CA SER A 27 9.55 18.32 -11.24
C SER A 27 8.44 18.76 -12.21
N GLY A 28 8.09 17.97 -13.22
CA GLY A 28 7.12 18.35 -14.26
C GLY A 28 5.69 17.81 -14.09
N SER A 29 4.75 18.44 -14.82
CA SER A 29 3.41 17.89 -15.03
C SER A 29 3.44 16.75 -16.05
N GLU A 30 2.48 15.82 -15.97
CA GLU A 30 2.47 14.63 -16.82
C GLU A 30 2.62 14.92 -18.33
N GLY A 31 1.89 15.90 -18.85
CA GLY A 31 1.94 16.26 -20.28
C GLY A 31 3.31 16.81 -20.69
N GLN A 32 3.88 17.69 -19.87
CA GLN A 32 5.24 18.23 -20.10
C GLN A 32 6.29 17.13 -20.04
N LEU A 33 6.11 16.15 -19.15
CA LEU A 33 7.03 15.02 -19.04
C LEU A 33 6.99 14.12 -20.25
N ARG A 34 5.80 13.77 -20.75
CA ARG A 34 5.71 12.97 -21.99
C ARG A 34 6.34 13.70 -23.17
N ALA A 35 6.05 15.00 -23.32
CA ALA A 35 6.65 15.80 -24.39
C ALA A 35 8.18 15.83 -24.30
N PHE A 36 8.72 16.10 -23.10
CA PHE A 36 10.15 16.11 -22.85
C PHE A 36 10.78 14.73 -23.12
N LEU A 37 10.18 13.63 -22.65
CA LEU A 37 10.73 12.28 -22.88
C LEU A 37 10.71 11.87 -24.36
N ILE A 38 9.82 12.45 -25.18
CA ILE A 38 9.77 12.19 -26.63
C ILE A 38 10.84 12.98 -27.37
N SER A 39 11.01 14.28 -27.06
CA SER A 39 11.94 15.16 -27.78
C SER A 39 13.38 15.03 -27.29
N HIS A 40 13.58 14.83 -26.00
CA HIS A 40 14.91 14.93 -25.37
C HIS A 40 15.77 13.69 -25.58
N CYS A 41 15.18 12.49 -25.51
CA CYS A 41 15.95 11.27 -25.68
C CYS A 41 15.16 10.09 -26.27
N HIS A 42 15.62 9.58 -27.42
CA HIS A 42 15.04 8.40 -28.07
C HIS A 42 15.00 7.15 -27.19
N ASN A 43 15.97 7.00 -26.27
CA ASN A 43 16.12 5.83 -25.41
C ASN A 43 15.79 6.11 -23.93
N ALA A 44 15.01 7.16 -23.64
CA ALA A 44 14.75 7.62 -22.27
C ALA A 44 14.21 6.53 -21.32
N ALA A 45 13.45 5.55 -21.83
CA ALA A 45 12.86 4.49 -21.03
C ALA A 45 13.87 3.47 -20.47
N THR A 46 14.99 3.24 -21.17
CA THR A 46 16.00 2.24 -20.77
C THR A 46 17.26 2.85 -20.17
N LEU A 47 17.41 4.18 -20.26
CA LEU A 47 18.48 4.91 -19.59
C LEU A 47 18.48 4.65 -18.09
N ARG A 48 19.68 4.62 -17.53
CA ARG A 48 19.91 4.37 -16.11
C ARG A 48 20.73 5.51 -15.52
N ASP A 49 20.28 6.01 -14.39
CA ASP A 49 21.04 6.97 -13.60
C ASP A 49 22.22 6.30 -12.87
N GLU A 50 22.94 7.06 -12.05
CA GLU A 50 24.10 6.57 -11.29
C GLU A 50 23.73 5.38 -10.39
N PHE A 51 22.51 5.37 -9.85
CA PHE A 51 21.94 4.32 -9.00
C PHE A 51 21.36 3.14 -9.80
N GLY A 52 21.46 3.16 -11.13
CA GLY A 52 20.93 2.10 -11.99
C GLY A 52 19.41 2.15 -12.20
N ARG A 53 18.74 3.22 -11.79
CA ARG A 53 17.29 3.37 -11.86
C ARG A 53 16.89 3.85 -13.25
N THR A 54 15.79 3.32 -13.75
CA THR A 54 15.16 3.75 -15.01
C THR A 54 14.03 4.75 -14.75
N ALA A 55 13.53 5.39 -15.81
CA ALA A 55 12.31 6.21 -15.76
C ALA A 55 11.13 5.47 -15.10
N LEU A 56 11.03 4.15 -15.31
CA LEU A 56 9.99 3.31 -14.73
C LEU A 56 10.10 3.18 -13.19
N HIS A 57 11.33 3.07 -12.66
CA HIS A 57 11.57 3.06 -11.21
C HIS A 57 11.11 4.36 -10.56
N LEU A 58 11.42 5.49 -11.21
CA LEU A 58 11.08 6.82 -10.71
C LEU A 58 9.58 7.07 -10.76
N ALA A 59 8.92 6.72 -11.88
CA ALA A 59 7.48 6.83 -11.99
C ALA A 59 6.75 5.98 -10.93
N ALA A 60 7.26 4.77 -10.66
CA ALA A 60 6.73 3.90 -9.61
C ALA A 60 6.96 4.45 -8.20
N SER A 61 8.14 5.02 -7.91
CA SER A 61 8.43 5.67 -6.62
C SER A 61 7.56 6.90 -6.35
N LEU A 62 7.31 7.71 -7.38
CA LEU A 62 6.57 8.98 -7.27
C LEU A 62 5.05 8.83 -7.46
N GLY A 63 4.55 7.61 -7.71
CA GLY A 63 3.12 7.39 -7.93
C GLY A 63 2.59 7.93 -9.26
N LYS A 64 3.47 8.21 -10.24
CA LYS A 64 3.12 8.79 -11.55
C LYS A 64 2.54 7.72 -12.50
N LYS A 65 1.39 7.15 -12.12
CA LYS A 65 0.75 6.01 -12.80
C LYS A 65 0.68 6.17 -14.31
N ALA A 66 0.22 7.32 -14.80
CA ALA A 66 -0.01 7.50 -16.23
C ALA A 66 1.30 7.60 -17.04
N ILE A 67 2.38 8.14 -16.47
CA ILE A 67 3.72 8.06 -17.08
C ILE A 67 4.21 6.62 -17.08
N LEU A 68 4.00 5.90 -15.98
CA LEU A 68 4.35 4.50 -15.86
C LEU A 68 3.63 3.63 -16.90
N GLU A 69 2.31 3.76 -17.05
CA GLU A 69 1.54 3.06 -18.08
C GLU A 69 2.03 3.43 -19.48
N TRP A 70 2.26 4.72 -19.74
CA TRP A 70 2.80 5.16 -21.02
C TRP A 70 4.16 4.53 -21.34
N LEU A 71 5.07 4.44 -20.35
CA LEU A 71 6.38 3.79 -20.52
C LEU A 71 6.25 2.30 -20.83
N LEU A 72 5.30 1.60 -20.21
CA LEU A 72 5.07 0.17 -20.44
C LEU A 72 4.44 -0.09 -21.81
N GLU A 73 3.43 0.68 -22.18
CA GLU A 73 2.64 0.47 -23.39
C GLU A 73 3.32 0.99 -24.66
N ASN A 74 4.01 2.14 -24.58
CA ASN A 74 4.52 2.85 -25.77
C ASN A 74 6.05 2.80 -25.90
N LYS A 75 6.77 2.51 -24.82
CA LYS A 75 8.24 2.47 -24.82
C LYS A 75 8.81 1.08 -24.48
N ASN A 76 7.95 0.07 -24.33
CA ASN A 76 8.32 -1.31 -23.99
C ASN A 76 9.29 -1.36 -22.78
N ALA A 77 9.05 -0.54 -21.76
CA ALA A 77 9.92 -0.46 -20.60
C ALA A 77 10.01 -1.82 -19.89
N ASP A 78 11.25 -2.26 -19.61
CA ASP A 78 11.51 -3.53 -18.97
C ASP A 78 11.25 -3.46 -17.45
N LEU A 79 10.28 -4.27 -17.01
CA LEU A 79 9.82 -4.43 -15.64
C LEU A 79 10.82 -5.18 -14.74
N THR A 80 11.72 -5.95 -15.34
CA THR A 80 12.65 -6.84 -14.63
C THR A 80 13.94 -6.16 -14.21
N VAL A 81 14.17 -4.94 -14.70
CA VAL A 81 15.35 -4.16 -14.37
C VAL A 81 15.44 -3.93 -12.86
N LYS A 82 16.61 -4.25 -12.30
CA LYS A 82 16.96 -3.98 -10.91
C LYS A 82 17.89 -2.78 -10.79
N ASP A 83 17.65 -1.94 -9.79
CA ASP A 83 18.57 -0.87 -9.41
C ASP A 83 19.87 -1.43 -8.78
N LYS A 84 20.91 -0.58 -8.72
CA LYS A 84 22.23 -0.99 -8.24
C LYS A 84 22.33 -1.04 -6.73
N GLU A 85 21.51 -0.30 -6.01
CA GLU A 85 21.65 -0.17 -4.55
C GLU A 85 21.05 -1.39 -3.86
N SER A 86 19.73 -1.55 -3.95
CA SER A 86 18.95 -2.59 -3.29
C SER A 86 18.69 -3.81 -4.19
N GLY A 87 18.91 -3.68 -5.51
CA GLY A 87 18.47 -4.71 -6.45
C GLY A 87 16.96 -4.68 -6.66
N TRP A 88 16.33 -3.53 -6.41
CA TRP A 88 14.89 -3.38 -6.49
C TRP A 88 14.44 -3.14 -7.92
N THR A 89 13.31 -3.74 -8.27
CA THR A 89 12.56 -3.41 -9.49
C THR A 89 11.61 -2.24 -9.23
N ALA A 90 10.99 -1.71 -10.28
CA ALA A 90 9.91 -0.73 -10.15
C ALA A 90 8.75 -1.24 -9.26
N LEU A 91 8.51 -2.57 -9.25
CA LEU A 91 7.49 -3.20 -8.42
C LEU A 91 7.82 -3.09 -6.92
N HIS A 92 9.06 -3.39 -6.52
CA HIS A 92 9.53 -3.23 -5.14
C HIS A 92 9.38 -1.79 -4.66
N ARG A 93 9.78 -0.82 -5.50
CA ARG A 93 9.64 0.61 -5.18
C ARG A 93 8.18 1.01 -5.01
N SER A 94 7.27 0.52 -5.85
CA SER A 94 5.84 0.84 -5.71
C SER A 94 5.27 0.33 -4.38
N VAL A 95 5.73 -0.82 -3.88
CA VAL A 95 5.36 -1.32 -2.55
C VAL A 95 5.95 -0.45 -1.45
N PHE A 96 7.27 -0.23 -1.49
CA PHE A 96 7.98 0.49 -0.44
C PHE A 96 7.45 1.92 -0.22
N TYR A 97 7.08 2.62 -1.30
CA TYR A 97 6.50 3.96 -1.23
C TYR A 97 4.97 3.99 -1.14
N GLY A 98 4.30 2.83 -1.00
CA GLY A 98 2.84 2.76 -0.85
C GLY A 98 2.04 3.15 -2.09
N GLN A 99 2.65 3.09 -3.29
CA GLN A 99 2.06 3.50 -4.56
C GLN A 99 1.20 2.38 -5.16
N ILE A 100 0.09 2.05 -4.50
CA ILE A 100 -0.80 0.93 -4.83
C ILE A 100 -1.27 0.96 -6.29
N HIS A 101 -1.60 2.14 -6.81
CA HIS A 101 -2.05 2.27 -8.20
C HIS A 101 -0.95 1.92 -9.21
N CYS A 102 0.31 2.24 -8.91
CA CYS A 102 1.45 1.84 -9.73
C CYS A 102 1.72 0.34 -9.60
N LEU A 103 1.68 -0.20 -8.39
CA LEU A 103 1.81 -1.64 -8.12
C LEU A 103 0.82 -2.48 -8.93
N LEU A 104 -0.45 -2.11 -8.91
CA LEU A 104 -1.50 -2.79 -9.67
C LEU A 104 -1.25 -2.72 -11.18
N SER A 105 -0.82 -1.56 -11.67
CA SER A 105 -0.54 -1.38 -13.11
C SER A 105 0.66 -2.23 -13.53
N LEU A 106 1.76 -2.19 -12.79
CA LEU A 106 2.94 -3.03 -13.05
C LEU A 106 2.60 -4.52 -13.03
N THR A 107 1.77 -4.96 -12.07
CA THR A 107 1.32 -6.36 -11.97
C THR A 107 0.47 -6.76 -13.18
N LYS A 108 -0.46 -5.90 -13.61
CA LYS A 108 -1.30 -6.10 -14.81
C LYS A 108 -0.45 -6.27 -16.08
N HIS A 109 0.66 -5.55 -16.18
CA HIS A 109 1.60 -5.63 -17.30
C HIS A 109 2.64 -6.77 -17.15
N GLY A 110 2.45 -7.70 -16.21
CA GLY A 110 3.31 -8.89 -16.06
C GLY A 110 4.42 -8.74 -15.02
N GLY A 111 4.36 -7.74 -14.15
CA GLY A 111 5.26 -7.61 -13.00
C GLY A 111 5.15 -8.79 -12.05
N VAL A 112 6.29 -9.39 -11.71
CA VAL A 112 6.36 -10.61 -10.89
C VAL A 112 6.64 -10.28 -9.43
N LEU A 113 5.66 -10.54 -8.56
CA LEU A 113 5.74 -10.28 -7.12
C LEU A 113 6.73 -11.19 -6.36
N SER A 114 7.09 -12.34 -6.93
CA SER A 114 8.06 -13.26 -6.35
C SER A 114 9.51 -12.91 -6.67
N THR A 115 9.76 -11.83 -7.42
CA THR A 115 11.11 -11.37 -7.73
C THR A 115 11.80 -10.98 -6.44
N GLN A 116 13.00 -11.53 -6.18
CA GLN A 116 13.79 -11.24 -4.98
C GLN A 116 14.75 -10.07 -5.20
N ASP A 117 14.98 -9.25 -4.19
CA ASP A 117 16.01 -8.22 -4.14
C ASP A 117 17.40 -8.79 -3.77
N LYS A 118 18.37 -7.93 -3.43
CA LYS A 118 19.72 -8.39 -3.03
C LYS A 118 19.74 -9.05 -1.66
N GLU A 119 18.80 -8.68 -0.80
CA GLU A 119 18.61 -9.24 0.53
C GLU A 119 17.80 -10.56 0.48
N GLY A 120 17.39 -10.99 -0.71
CA GLY A 120 16.61 -12.21 -0.93
C GLY A 120 15.12 -12.03 -0.65
N LEU A 121 14.66 -10.81 -0.38
CA LEU A 121 13.27 -10.50 -0.08
C LEU A 121 12.49 -10.32 -1.38
N SER A 122 11.36 -11.00 -1.50
CA SER A 122 10.42 -10.76 -2.58
C SER A 122 9.67 -9.45 -2.39
N THR A 123 9.02 -8.98 -3.46
CA THR A 123 8.11 -7.83 -3.36
C THR A 123 6.99 -8.08 -2.34
N LEU A 124 6.50 -9.32 -2.22
CA LEU A 124 5.52 -9.69 -1.18
C LEU A 124 6.11 -9.64 0.23
N ASP A 125 7.36 -10.03 0.41
CA ASP A 125 8.01 -9.99 1.72
C ASP A 125 8.17 -8.54 2.21
N LEU A 126 8.43 -7.60 1.30
CA LEU A 126 8.44 -6.18 1.63
C LEU A 126 7.08 -5.65 2.11
N ILE A 127 5.96 -6.15 1.55
CA ILE A 127 4.61 -5.81 2.04
C ILE A 127 4.41 -6.29 3.48
N MET A 128 5.05 -7.40 3.83
CA MET A 128 4.88 -8.07 5.13
C MET A 128 5.94 -7.67 6.17
N LYS A 129 6.96 -6.89 5.79
CA LYS A 129 8.09 -6.55 6.67
C LYS A 129 7.67 -5.79 7.93
N ASP A 130 6.67 -4.92 7.82
CA ASP A 130 6.09 -4.18 8.96
C ASP A 130 4.91 -4.91 9.62
N ARG A 131 4.57 -6.11 9.13
CA ARG A 131 3.55 -6.93 9.78
C ARG A 131 4.15 -7.44 11.10
N PRO A 132 3.53 -7.17 12.25
CA PRO A 132 3.94 -7.84 13.47
C PRO A 132 3.87 -9.36 13.26
N PRO A 133 4.81 -10.13 13.83
CA PRO A 133 4.76 -11.59 13.72
C PRO A 133 3.38 -12.07 14.15
N HIS A 134 2.84 -13.05 13.42
CA HIS A 134 1.53 -13.63 13.70
C HIS A 134 1.47 -14.08 15.18
N VAL A 135 0.81 -13.29 16.03
CA VAL A 135 0.66 -13.61 17.45
C VAL A 135 -0.31 -14.78 17.53
N THR A 136 0.21 -15.96 17.84
CA THR A 136 -0.61 -17.15 18.05
C THR A 136 -1.03 -17.20 19.51
N LEU A 137 -2.21 -16.67 19.80
CA LEU A 137 -2.82 -16.78 21.14
C LEU A 137 -3.25 -18.23 21.40
N LYS A 138 -2.84 -18.77 22.55
CA LYS A 138 -3.29 -20.05 23.11
C LYS A 138 -4.57 -19.83 23.91
N ASN A 139 -5.34 -20.89 24.16
CA ASN A 139 -6.58 -20.82 24.96
C ASN A 139 -6.36 -20.34 26.41
N ALA A 140 -5.12 -20.33 26.90
CA ALA A 140 -4.75 -19.85 28.23
C ALA A 140 -4.28 -18.39 28.24
N ASP A 141 -4.09 -17.78 27.06
CA ASP A 141 -3.64 -16.40 26.97
C ASP A 141 -4.83 -15.47 27.27
N PRO A 142 -4.62 -14.36 27.98
CA PRO A 142 -5.67 -13.39 28.19
C PRO A 142 -6.15 -12.84 26.84
N THR A 143 -7.45 -12.60 26.74
CA THR A 143 -8.10 -12.13 25.51
C THR A 143 -8.78 -10.79 25.75
N GLU A 144 -8.21 -10.01 26.66
CA GLU A 144 -8.74 -8.71 27.02
C GLU A 144 -8.35 -7.71 25.93
N VAL A 145 -9.32 -6.94 25.47
CA VAL A 145 -9.12 -5.98 24.39
C VAL A 145 -9.02 -4.60 24.98
N TYR A 146 -7.87 -3.96 24.80
CA TYR A 146 -7.66 -2.57 25.16
C TYR A 146 -7.60 -1.72 23.89
N THR A 147 -8.38 -0.65 23.82
CA THR A 147 -8.37 0.30 22.70
C THR A 147 -8.23 1.73 23.20
N TRP A 148 -7.46 2.52 22.47
CA TRP A 148 -7.29 3.95 22.76
C TRP A 148 -6.98 4.76 21.51
N GLY A 149 -7.01 6.08 21.64
CA GLY A 149 -6.76 7.04 20.56
C GLY A 149 -8.00 7.84 20.17
N ASN A 150 -7.98 8.36 18.95
CA ASN A 150 -9.04 9.17 18.38
C ASN A 150 -10.27 8.31 18.05
N ASN A 151 -11.44 8.71 18.53
CA ASN A 151 -12.70 7.97 18.34
C ASN A 151 -13.77 8.74 17.54
N THR A 152 -13.37 9.70 16.72
CA THR A 152 -14.31 10.49 15.87
C THR A 152 -15.15 9.63 14.92
N ASN A 153 -14.65 8.45 14.55
CA ASN A 153 -15.35 7.49 13.68
C ASN A 153 -15.90 6.27 14.42
N PHE A 154 -16.02 6.31 15.75
CA PHE A 154 -16.62 5.23 16.57
C PHE A 154 -15.88 3.88 16.48
N SER A 155 -14.59 3.91 16.18
CA SER A 155 -13.78 2.72 15.92
C SER A 155 -13.21 2.08 17.18
N LEU A 156 -13.35 2.68 18.37
CA LEU A 156 -12.74 2.11 19.59
C LEU A 156 -13.57 0.98 20.23
N GLY A 157 -14.87 0.89 19.96
CA GLY A 157 -15.72 -0.18 20.50
C GLY A 157 -16.17 0.02 21.96
N HIS A 158 -15.95 1.20 22.54
CA HIS A 158 -16.37 1.57 23.92
C HIS A 158 -17.85 1.95 24.05
N GLY A 159 -18.64 1.87 22.97
CA GLY A 159 -20.07 2.22 22.99
C GLY A 159 -20.36 3.72 23.05
N ASN A 160 -19.35 4.57 22.85
CA ASN A 160 -19.47 6.02 22.84
C ASN A 160 -18.53 6.66 21.80
N GLN A 161 -18.60 7.99 21.71
CA GLN A 161 -17.81 8.82 20.77
C GLN A 161 -16.51 9.35 21.38
N GLU A 162 -16.23 9.01 22.63
CA GLU A 162 -15.17 9.63 23.41
C GLU A 162 -13.81 9.06 22.99
N SER A 163 -12.85 9.94 22.78
CA SER A 163 -11.45 9.54 22.53
C SER A 163 -10.80 9.14 23.85
N ARG A 164 -9.91 8.15 23.82
CA ARG A 164 -9.18 7.70 25.01
C ARG A 164 -7.71 8.06 24.89
N LEU A 165 -7.17 8.67 25.94
CA LEU A 165 -5.76 9.10 25.97
C LEU A 165 -4.82 7.97 26.44
N HIS A 166 -5.34 6.98 27.14
CA HIS A 166 -4.62 5.81 27.63
C HIS A 166 -5.36 4.53 27.26
N PRO A 167 -4.68 3.37 27.23
CA PRO A 167 -5.32 2.08 27.05
C PRO A 167 -6.51 1.89 28.00
N GLU A 168 -7.68 1.55 27.46
CA GLU A 168 -8.89 1.30 28.22
C GLU A 168 -9.53 -0.01 27.76
N LEU A 169 -10.03 -0.79 28.72
CA LEU A 169 -10.63 -2.09 28.46
C LEU A 169 -11.96 -1.91 27.71
N VAL A 170 -12.10 -2.62 26.60
CA VAL A 170 -13.36 -2.77 25.88
C VAL A 170 -14.22 -3.79 26.64
N ASP A 171 -14.89 -3.29 27.67
CA ASP A 171 -15.58 -4.08 28.69
C ASP A 171 -16.70 -4.98 28.15
N VAL A 172 -17.25 -4.67 26.97
CA VAL A 172 -18.38 -5.40 26.38
C VAL A 172 -18.02 -6.86 26.09
N PHE A 173 -16.78 -7.14 25.68
CA PHE A 173 -16.35 -8.51 25.41
C PHE A 173 -16.22 -9.32 26.70
N ALA A 174 -15.61 -8.72 27.73
CA ALA A 174 -15.52 -9.32 29.06
C ALA A 174 -16.90 -9.59 29.67
N ARG A 175 -17.81 -8.61 29.63
CA ARG A 175 -19.19 -8.74 30.15
C ARG A 175 -20.01 -9.80 29.42
N THR A 176 -19.76 -10.00 28.13
CA THR A 176 -20.52 -10.96 27.32
C THR A 176 -19.86 -12.34 27.20
N GLY A 177 -18.73 -12.56 27.89
CA GLY A 177 -18.00 -13.83 27.83
C GLY A 177 -17.44 -14.13 26.43
N VAL A 178 -17.08 -13.09 25.67
CA VAL A 178 -16.51 -13.21 24.33
C VAL A 178 -15.00 -13.03 24.41
N TYR A 179 -14.27 -14.08 24.03
CA TYR A 179 -12.81 -14.08 24.01
C TYR A 179 -12.31 -13.68 22.62
N ILE A 180 -11.59 -12.57 22.52
CA ILE A 180 -11.11 -12.02 21.25
C ILE A 180 -9.72 -12.56 20.92
N LYS A 181 -9.58 -13.16 19.73
CA LYS A 181 -8.34 -13.71 19.19
C LYS A 181 -7.56 -12.69 18.37
N GLN A 182 -8.24 -11.79 17.67
CA GLN A 182 -7.60 -10.85 16.76
C GLN A 182 -8.40 -9.56 16.66
N VAL A 183 -7.69 -8.44 16.54
CA VAL A 183 -8.28 -7.10 16.37
C VAL A 183 -7.61 -6.41 15.19
N VAL A 184 -8.40 -5.72 14.38
CA VAL A 184 -7.96 -4.87 13.26
C VAL A 184 -8.67 -3.53 13.40
N LEU A 185 -7.93 -2.46 13.66
CA LEU A 185 -8.44 -1.09 13.82
C LEU A 185 -8.12 -0.22 12.59
N CYS A 186 -9.11 0.13 11.78
CA CYS A 186 -8.93 1.02 10.63
C CYS A 186 -9.38 2.45 10.94
N LYS A 187 -9.11 3.39 10.02
CA LYS A 187 -9.54 4.80 10.14
C LYS A 187 -11.04 4.98 10.43
N PHE A 188 -11.88 4.13 9.82
CA PHE A 188 -13.33 4.29 9.85
C PHE A 188 -14.09 3.13 10.51
N HIS A 189 -13.47 1.98 10.70
CA HIS A 189 -14.12 0.81 11.28
C HIS A 189 -13.09 -0.08 11.95
N SER A 190 -13.54 -0.88 12.88
CA SER A 190 -12.73 -1.88 13.56
C SER A 190 -13.40 -3.24 13.48
N VAL A 191 -12.57 -4.28 13.44
CA VAL A 191 -12.98 -5.67 13.34
C VAL A 191 -12.36 -6.46 14.47
N PHE A 192 -13.17 -7.24 15.18
CA PHE A 192 -12.76 -8.11 16.28
C PHE A 192 -13.19 -9.53 15.96
N LEU A 193 -12.25 -10.47 15.97
CA LEU A 193 -12.49 -11.90 15.72
C LEU A 193 -12.43 -12.66 17.04
N SER A 194 -13.51 -13.35 17.42
CA SER A 194 -13.49 -14.21 18.60
C SER A 194 -12.84 -15.56 18.35
N GLN A 195 -12.41 -16.22 19.44
CA GLN A 195 -11.94 -17.61 19.38
C GLN A 195 -12.98 -18.60 18.81
N LYS A 196 -14.28 -18.27 18.92
CA LYS A 196 -15.38 -19.06 18.36
C LYS A 196 -15.64 -18.77 16.87
N GLY A 197 -14.80 -17.95 16.23
CA GLY A 197 -14.96 -17.57 14.82
C GLY A 197 -16.03 -16.52 14.56
N GLN A 198 -16.54 -15.85 15.60
CA GLN A 198 -17.52 -14.77 15.44
C GLN A 198 -16.80 -13.47 15.12
N VAL A 199 -17.32 -12.72 14.15
CA VAL A 199 -16.77 -11.42 13.74
C VAL A 199 -17.68 -10.31 14.27
N PHE A 200 -17.07 -9.36 14.98
CA PHE A 200 -17.71 -8.16 15.50
C PHE A 200 -17.11 -6.94 14.81
N THR A 201 -17.96 -5.98 14.46
CA THR A 201 -17.54 -4.73 13.81
C THR A 201 -18.14 -3.53 14.51
N CYS A 202 -17.40 -2.42 14.53
CA CYS A 202 -17.88 -1.11 14.98
C CYS A 202 -17.26 -0.01 14.12
N GLY A 203 -17.88 1.17 14.13
CA GLY A 203 -17.40 2.34 13.40
C GLY A 203 -18.45 2.94 12.47
N HIS A 204 -17.97 3.72 11.49
CA HIS A 204 -18.78 4.47 10.55
C HIS A 204 -19.40 3.54 9.49
N GLY A 205 -20.73 3.51 9.37
CA GLY A 205 -21.45 2.52 8.54
C GLY A 205 -21.49 2.78 7.04
N GLN A 206 -21.37 4.05 6.62
CA GLN A 206 -21.60 4.48 5.24
C GLN A 206 -20.91 3.61 4.20
N GLY A 207 -21.65 3.21 3.16
CA GLY A 207 -21.20 2.31 2.10
C GLY A 207 -21.15 0.83 2.52
N GLY A 208 -21.87 0.44 3.57
CA GLY A 208 -22.03 -0.96 3.99
C GLY A 208 -20.78 -1.60 4.58
N ARG A 209 -19.78 -0.81 4.95
CA ARG A 209 -18.42 -1.29 5.30
C ARG A 209 -18.34 -2.18 6.53
N LEU A 210 -19.39 -2.18 7.35
CA LEU A 210 -19.49 -3.01 8.54
C LEU A 210 -20.08 -4.41 8.25
N GLY A 211 -20.65 -4.62 7.05
CA GLY A 211 -21.15 -5.93 6.64
C GLY A 211 -22.42 -6.39 7.35
N HIS A 212 -23.20 -5.46 7.93
CA HIS A 212 -24.47 -5.75 8.60
C HIS A 212 -25.68 -5.81 7.65
N GLY A 213 -25.49 -5.51 6.37
CA GLY A 213 -26.59 -5.41 5.39
C GLY A 213 -27.26 -4.03 5.36
N ASP A 214 -26.68 -3.05 6.06
CA ASP A 214 -27.11 -1.65 6.10
C ASP A 214 -25.89 -0.70 6.12
N GLU A 215 -26.15 0.60 6.15
CA GLU A 215 -25.13 1.66 6.22
C GLU A 215 -25.08 2.37 7.59
N GLN A 216 -25.64 1.78 8.64
CA GLN A 216 -25.70 2.43 9.95
C GLN A 216 -24.36 2.41 10.67
N THR A 217 -24.06 3.50 11.37
CA THR A 217 -22.91 3.59 12.26
C THR A 217 -23.20 2.82 13.54
N TYR A 218 -22.34 1.87 13.89
CA TYR A 218 -22.49 1.06 15.09
C TYR A 218 -21.41 1.40 16.11
N LEU A 219 -21.88 1.80 17.29
CA LEU A 219 -21.04 2.07 18.45
C LEU A 219 -20.59 0.76 19.12
N VAL A 220 -21.46 -0.25 19.12
CA VAL A 220 -21.23 -1.64 19.56
C VAL A 220 -22.19 -2.58 18.83
N ARG A 221 -21.63 -3.71 18.33
CA ARG A 221 -22.26 -5.00 18.04
C ARG A 221 -23.27 -5.10 16.88
N LEU A 222 -22.90 -5.93 15.90
CA LEU A 222 -23.70 -7.05 15.40
C LEU A 222 -22.77 -8.15 14.86
N ILE A 223 -23.24 -9.39 14.85
CA ILE A 223 -22.54 -10.52 14.20
C ILE A 223 -22.57 -10.23 12.70
N CYS A 224 -21.40 -10.14 12.07
CA CYS A 224 -21.34 -10.02 10.62
C CYS A 224 -21.83 -11.33 9.99
N VAL A 225 -22.97 -11.30 9.27
CA VAL A 225 -23.56 -12.50 8.61
C VAL A 225 -22.91 -12.75 7.24
N ALA A 226 -22.12 -11.80 6.74
CA ALA A 226 -21.44 -11.89 5.45
C ALA A 226 -19.92 -11.86 5.62
N CYS A 227 -19.24 -12.78 4.93
CA CYS A 227 -17.78 -12.84 4.84
C CYS A 227 -17.25 -11.51 4.26
N LEU A 228 -16.68 -10.67 5.12
CA LEU A 228 -16.03 -9.41 4.73
C LEU A 228 -14.81 -9.72 3.84
N ARG A 229 -15.01 -9.77 2.52
CA ARG A 229 -13.94 -9.54 1.55
C ARG A 229 -13.60 -8.05 1.58
N THR A 230 -12.79 -7.64 2.54
CA THR A 230 -12.23 -6.27 2.56
C THR A 230 -11.06 -6.21 1.59
N GLY A 231 -11.36 -5.87 0.34
CA GLY A 231 -10.36 -5.51 -0.66
C GLY A 231 -9.87 -4.09 -0.47
N TRP A 232 -9.29 -3.71 0.68
CA TRP A 232 -8.66 -2.40 0.87
C TRP A 232 -7.47 -2.50 1.83
N GLY A 233 -6.41 -1.77 1.47
CA GLY A 233 -5.04 -1.91 1.97
C GLY A 233 -4.85 -1.75 3.48
N TRP A 234 -3.79 -2.41 3.92
CA TRP A 234 -3.34 -2.58 5.30
C TRP A 234 -2.81 -1.28 5.89
N LEU A 235 -3.36 -0.88 7.03
CA LEU A 235 -2.78 0.12 7.93
C LEU A 235 -3.36 -0.11 9.32
N VAL A 236 -2.77 -1.02 10.10
CA VAL A 236 -3.01 -1.07 11.54
C VAL A 236 -1.78 -1.51 12.31
N THR A 237 -1.29 -0.62 13.16
CA THR A 237 -0.44 -0.93 14.31
C THR A 237 -1.12 -1.95 15.21
N PRO A 238 -0.46 -3.06 15.60
CA PRO A 238 -0.97 -3.93 16.65
C PRO A 238 -0.97 -3.16 17.97
N LEU A 239 -2.13 -3.02 18.59
CA LEU A 239 -2.19 -2.80 20.02
C LEU A 239 -2.14 -4.16 20.69
N LEU A 240 -1.29 -4.28 21.70
CA LEU A 240 -1.06 -5.47 22.50
C LEU A 240 -2.41 -6.03 23.00
N VAL A 241 -2.75 -7.23 22.55
CA VAL A 241 -3.64 -8.12 23.28
C VAL A 241 -2.76 -8.69 24.40
N TYR A 242 -3.01 -8.28 25.64
CA TYR A 242 -2.47 -8.97 26.78
C TYR A 242 -3.36 -10.14 27.09
#